data_AF-A0A8S3ZEY0-F1
#
_entry.id   AF-A0A8S3ZEY0-F1
#
_cell.length_a   1.000
_cell.length_b   1.000
_cell.length_c   1.000
_cell.angle_alpha   90.00
_cell.angle_beta   90.00
_cell.angle_gamma   90.00
#
_symmetry.space_group_name_H-M   'P 1'
#
loop_
_entity.id
_entity.type
_entity.pdbx_description
1 polymer ?
#
loop_
_entity_poly.entity_id
_entity_poly.type
_entity_poly.pdbx_seq_one_letter_code
_entity_poly.pdbx_strand_id
1 'polypeptide(L)'
;TLLGAPFLKQSSGTDKALRLARQESFGPSGRIRHDVKQMVVMVTEGRTADESKTIEEADQLKSSGAGIIVAGVASVNRSILTAIASDATHVYIADTYVELLELPTEIAQKTAEEAPQYRARADILFILDSSGSISPADYQKELDFVIYLINNFNIGLNYELFSVMVFSNVPQMLFDFTLTNHDQVKR
;
A
#
# COMPACT_ATOMS: atom_id res chain seq x y z
N THR A 1 -1.52 -11.69 13.29
CA THR A 1 -0.27 -11.49 12.53
C THR A 1 -0.61 -11.20 11.09
N LEU A 2 0.30 -10.63 10.31
CA LEU A 2 0.06 -10.34 8.88
C LEU A 2 -0.22 -11.63 8.09
N LEU A 3 0.44 -12.75 8.43
CA LEU A 3 0.16 -14.07 7.85
C LEU A 3 -1.26 -14.61 8.15
N GLY A 4 -1.96 -14.03 9.12
CA GLY A 4 -3.36 -14.32 9.42
C GLY A 4 -4.36 -13.33 8.82
N ALA A 5 -3.92 -12.45 7.91
CA ALA A 5 -4.76 -11.45 7.27
C ALA A 5 -5.95 -12.10 6.54
N PRO A 6 -7.16 -11.54 6.66
CA PRO A 6 -8.36 -12.11 6.06
C PRO A 6 -8.33 -12.00 4.53
N PHE A 7 -8.69 -13.10 3.85
CA PHE A 7 -8.92 -13.09 2.41
C PHE A 7 -10.42 -12.92 2.09
N LEU A 8 -10.83 -11.70 1.74
CA LEU A 8 -12.23 -11.22 1.69
C LEU A 8 -13.05 -11.72 0.48
N LYS A 9 -12.42 -11.96 -0.68
CA LYS A 9 -13.03 -12.59 -1.88
C LYS A 9 -14.28 -11.91 -2.46
N GLN A 10 -14.33 -10.59 -2.52
CA GLN A 10 -15.43 -9.83 -3.17
C GLN A 10 -14.95 -9.01 -4.37
N SER A 11 -15.83 -8.23 -5.01
CA SER A 11 -15.46 -7.29 -6.08
C SER A 11 -14.43 -6.26 -5.61
N SER A 12 -13.51 -5.82 -6.47
CA SER A 12 -12.52 -4.79 -6.15
C SER A 12 -13.17 -3.42 -5.86
N GLY A 13 -12.66 -2.73 -4.84
CA GLY A 13 -13.17 -1.45 -4.32
C GLY A 13 -12.03 -0.45 -4.06
N THR A 14 -11.18 -0.25 -5.08
CA THR A 14 -10.00 0.61 -5.02
C THR A 14 -10.31 2.05 -4.58
N ASP A 15 -11.38 2.65 -5.11
CA ASP A 15 -11.85 3.99 -4.73
C ASP A 15 -12.11 4.07 -3.22
N LYS A 16 -12.76 3.05 -2.66
CA LYS A 16 -13.09 2.98 -1.23
C LYS A 16 -11.83 2.80 -0.39
N ALA A 17 -10.87 2.00 -0.84
CA ALA A 17 -9.59 1.79 -0.15
C ALA A 17 -8.79 3.09 -0.05
N LEU A 18 -8.67 3.82 -1.17
CA LEU A 18 -8.02 5.14 -1.22
C LEU A 18 -8.75 6.15 -0.32
N ARG A 19 -10.09 6.17 -0.36
CA ARG A 19 -10.90 7.02 0.53
C ARG A 19 -10.65 6.69 2.01
N LEU A 20 -10.68 5.40 2.37
CA LEU A 20 -10.47 4.98 3.76
C LEU A 20 -9.04 5.34 4.22
N ALA A 21 -8.04 5.19 3.36
CA ALA A 21 -6.67 5.56 3.67
C ALA A 21 -6.58 7.06 4.00
N ARG A 22 -7.18 7.90 3.15
CA ARG A 22 -7.25 9.36 3.35
C ARG A 22 -7.97 9.74 4.64
N GLN A 23 -9.05 9.05 4.99
CA GLN A 23 -9.88 9.40 6.15
C GLN A 23 -9.36 8.87 7.49
N GLU A 24 -8.88 7.62 7.51
CA GLU A 24 -8.53 6.92 8.76
C GLU A 24 -7.02 6.85 9.00
N SER A 25 -6.22 6.68 7.95
CA SER A 25 -4.75 6.59 8.11
C SER A 25 -4.10 7.96 8.08
N PHE A 26 -4.48 8.82 7.13
CA PHE A 26 -3.90 10.15 6.95
C PHE A 26 -4.83 11.30 7.38
N GLY A 27 -6.01 10.97 7.92
CA GLY A 27 -6.94 11.93 8.49
C GLY A 27 -6.66 12.24 9.97
N PRO A 28 -7.51 13.04 10.63
CA PRO A 28 -7.28 13.50 12.01
C PRO A 28 -7.20 12.38 13.06
N SER A 29 -7.84 11.24 12.80
CA SER A 29 -7.81 10.06 13.67
C SER A 29 -6.57 9.17 13.42
N GLY A 30 -5.85 9.43 12.34
CA GLY A 30 -4.65 8.71 11.96
C GLY A 30 -3.52 8.96 12.95
N ARG A 31 -2.74 7.90 13.23
CA ARG A 31 -1.57 7.97 14.12
C ARG A 31 -0.28 8.28 13.38
N ILE A 32 -0.39 8.96 12.25
CA ILE A 32 0.75 9.40 11.44
C ILE A 32 1.60 10.43 12.17
N ARG A 33 2.89 10.42 11.88
CA ARG A 33 3.85 11.44 12.28
C ARG A 33 3.83 12.54 11.23
N HIS A 34 3.55 13.77 11.65
CA HIS A 34 3.47 14.91 10.73
C HIS A 34 4.84 15.45 10.27
N ASP A 35 5.93 15.03 10.92
CA ASP A 35 7.30 15.47 10.64
C ASP A 35 8.10 14.49 9.76
N VAL A 36 7.44 13.47 9.20
CA VAL A 36 8.02 12.45 8.33
C VAL A 36 7.27 12.35 6.99
N LYS A 37 7.84 11.68 6.00
CA LYS A 37 7.17 11.47 4.71
C LYS A 37 6.05 10.44 4.86
N GLN A 38 4.90 10.71 4.26
CA GLN A 38 3.77 9.79 4.22
C GLN A 38 3.75 9.09 2.88
N MET A 39 3.71 7.76 2.89
CA MET A 39 3.76 6.95 1.68
C MET A 39 2.68 5.88 1.70
N VAL A 40 2.14 5.58 0.53
CA VAL A 40 1.26 4.45 0.26
C VAL A 40 1.96 3.54 -0.72
N VAL A 41 2.00 2.24 -0.43
CA VAL A 41 2.38 1.19 -1.38
C VAL A 41 1.13 0.35 -1.62
N MET A 42 0.55 0.50 -2.81
CA MET A 42 -0.65 -0.23 -3.22
C MET A 42 -0.27 -1.42 -4.09
N VAL A 43 -0.81 -2.61 -3.78
CA VAL A 43 -0.72 -3.81 -4.63
C VAL A 43 -2.11 -4.11 -5.18
N THR A 44 -2.24 -4.29 -6.49
CA THR A 44 -3.55 -4.57 -7.13
C THR A 44 -3.41 -5.13 -8.54
N GLU A 45 -4.46 -5.82 -9.01
CA GLU A 45 -4.62 -6.15 -10.44
C GLU A 45 -5.13 -4.96 -11.27
N GLY A 46 -5.34 -3.78 -10.67
CA GLY A 46 -5.77 -2.56 -11.36
C GLY A 46 -7.24 -2.57 -11.79
N ARG A 47 -8.04 -3.53 -11.31
CA ARG A 47 -9.48 -3.58 -11.55
C ARG A 47 -10.18 -2.56 -10.66
N THR A 48 -10.96 -1.68 -11.26
CA THR A 48 -11.83 -0.75 -10.55
C THR A 48 -13.24 -0.74 -11.16
N ALA A 49 -14.25 -0.52 -10.32
CA ALA A 49 -15.64 -0.40 -10.75
C ALA A 49 -15.97 1.00 -11.29
N ASP A 50 -15.22 2.03 -10.86
CA ASP A 50 -15.46 3.44 -11.19
C ASP A 50 -14.10 4.16 -11.28
N GLU A 51 -13.57 4.26 -12.50
CA GLU A 51 -12.25 4.88 -12.76
C GLU A 51 -12.23 6.35 -12.33
N SER A 52 -13.32 7.09 -12.58
CA SER A 52 -13.40 8.52 -12.23
C SER A 52 -13.27 8.73 -10.72
N LYS A 53 -14.02 7.96 -9.92
CA LYS A 53 -13.91 8.05 -8.45
C LYS A 53 -12.58 7.55 -7.92
N THR A 54 -12.00 6.55 -8.57
CA THR A 54 -10.68 6.03 -8.20
C THR A 54 -9.62 7.12 -8.36
N ILE A 55 -9.63 7.82 -9.49
CA ILE A 55 -8.71 8.93 -9.75
C ILE A 55 -8.97 10.07 -8.77
N GLU A 56 -10.24 10.43 -8.54
CA GLU A 56 -10.60 11.49 -7.59
C GLU A 56 -10.07 11.23 -6.17
N GLU A 57 -10.27 10.01 -5.63
CA GLU A 57 -9.79 9.67 -4.29
C GLU A 57 -8.26 9.58 -4.22
N ALA A 58 -7.61 9.11 -5.28
CA ALA A 58 -6.15 9.14 -5.38
C ALA A 58 -5.63 10.58 -5.36
N ASP A 59 -6.23 11.49 -6.13
CA ASP A 59 -5.86 12.91 -6.18
C ASP A 59 -6.06 13.60 -4.84
N GLN A 60 -7.16 13.30 -4.14
CA GLN A 60 -7.41 13.82 -2.79
C GLN A 60 -6.38 13.31 -1.77
N LEU A 61 -5.98 12.03 -1.87
CA LEU A 61 -4.95 11.45 -1.01
C LEU A 61 -3.56 12.04 -1.31
N LYS A 62 -3.20 12.21 -2.58
CA LYS A 62 -1.96 12.91 -2.98
C LYS A 62 -1.94 14.35 -2.47
N SER A 63 -3.08 15.05 -2.54
CA SER A 63 -3.23 16.43 -2.07
C SER A 63 -3.08 16.58 -0.55
N SER A 64 -3.19 15.49 0.22
CA SER A 64 -2.88 15.51 1.67
C SER A 64 -1.38 15.42 1.98
N GLY A 65 -0.52 15.33 0.95
CA GLY A 65 0.94 15.22 1.07
C GLY A 65 1.50 13.80 0.99
N ALA A 66 0.62 12.79 0.89
CA ALA A 66 1.02 11.40 0.75
C ALA A 66 1.57 11.12 -0.66
N GLY A 67 2.68 10.38 -0.74
CA GLY A 67 3.14 9.77 -1.99
C GLY A 67 2.48 8.41 -2.20
N ILE A 68 2.17 8.04 -3.44
CA ILE A 68 1.54 6.77 -3.79
C ILE A 68 2.41 6.02 -4.81
N ILE A 69 2.91 4.85 -4.40
CA ILE A 69 3.54 3.84 -5.25
C ILE A 69 2.53 2.73 -5.51
N VAL A 70 2.48 2.27 -6.75
CA VAL A 70 1.53 1.25 -7.21
C VAL A 70 2.30 0.09 -7.83
N ALA A 71 2.13 -1.10 -7.28
CA ALA A 71 2.56 -2.37 -7.84
C ALA A 71 1.35 -3.07 -8.48
N GLY A 72 1.28 -3.00 -9.81
CA GLY A 72 0.30 -3.71 -10.61
C GLY A 72 0.72 -5.15 -10.86
N VAL A 73 -0.19 -6.12 -10.67
CA VAL A 73 0.10 -7.53 -10.90
C VAL A 73 -0.83 -8.12 -11.95
N ALA A 74 -0.31 -9.04 -12.77
CA ALA A 74 -1.02 -9.70 -13.85
C ALA A 74 -1.47 -8.71 -14.96
N SER A 75 -2.68 -8.88 -15.49
CA SER A 75 -3.19 -8.02 -16.58
C SER A 75 -3.76 -6.72 -16.03
N VAL A 76 -2.91 -5.69 -15.96
CA VAL A 76 -3.28 -4.38 -15.43
C VAL A 76 -3.60 -3.34 -16.51
N ASN A 77 -4.54 -2.44 -16.21
CA ASN A 77 -4.70 -1.22 -16.98
C ASN A 77 -3.64 -0.19 -16.53
N ARG A 78 -2.57 -0.02 -17.30
CA ARG A 78 -1.47 0.89 -16.92
C ARG A 78 -1.93 2.35 -16.76
N SER A 79 -2.92 2.82 -17.53
CA SER A 79 -3.34 4.22 -17.45
C SER A 79 -3.97 4.56 -16.10
N ILE A 80 -4.81 3.67 -15.56
CA ILE A 80 -5.40 3.88 -14.23
C ILE A 80 -4.35 3.79 -13.12
N LEU A 81 -3.38 2.86 -13.21
CA LEU A 81 -2.30 2.80 -12.22
C LEU A 81 -1.43 4.05 -12.23
N THR A 82 -1.11 4.60 -13.41
CA THR A 82 -0.38 5.86 -13.53
C THR A 82 -1.18 7.05 -13.00
N ALA A 83 -2.50 7.05 -13.14
CA ALA A 83 -3.34 8.10 -12.56
C ALA A 83 -3.40 8.04 -11.02
N ILE A 84 -3.36 6.82 -10.45
CA ILE A 84 -3.32 6.61 -9.00
C ILE A 84 -1.95 7.02 -8.43
N ALA A 85 -0.86 6.60 -9.07
CA ALA A 85 0.50 6.87 -8.59
C ALA A 85 0.82 8.37 -8.53
N SER A 86 1.74 8.75 -7.64
CA SER A 86 2.19 10.15 -7.51
C SER A 86 3.16 10.58 -8.61
N ASP A 87 3.92 9.64 -9.16
CA ASP A 87 4.89 9.87 -10.24
C ASP A 87 4.85 8.70 -11.23
N ALA A 88 5.21 8.93 -12.50
CA ALA A 88 5.25 7.86 -13.50
C ALA A 88 6.29 6.77 -13.17
N THR A 89 7.34 7.11 -12.40
CA THR A 89 8.35 6.18 -11.87
C THR A 89 7.89 5.45 -10.60
N HIS A 90 6.68 5.74 -10.10
CA HIS A 90 6.06 5.05 -8.97
C HIS A 90 5.12 3.92 -9.41
N VAL A 91 5.15 3.51 -10.68
CA VAL A 91 4.36 2.40 -11.21
C VAL A 91 5.25 1.22 -11.54
N TYR A 92 5.09 0.15 -10.80
CA TYR A 92 5.74 -1.14 -11.00
C TYR A 92 4.73 -2.13 -11.55
N ILE A 93 5.12 -2.95 -12.52
CA ILE A 93 4.24 -3.96 -13.12
C ILE A 93 4.98 -5.30 -13.07
N ALA A 94 4.31 -6.31 -12.52
CA ALA A 94 4.75 -7.69 -12.52
C ALA A 94 3.71 -8.53 -13.28
N ASP A 95 4.15 -9.41 -14.18
CA ASP A 95 3.22 -10.27 -14.94
C ASP A 95 2.65 -11.37 -14.04
N THR A 96 3.37 -11.74 -12.98
CA THR A 96 2.97 -12.75 -12.01
C THR A 96 3.18 -12.32 -10.56
N TYR A 97 2.47 -12.94 -9.64
CA TYR A 97 2.71 -12.76 -8.21
C TYR A 97 4.07 -13.32 -7.73
N VAL A 98 4.74 -14.13 -8.56
CA VAL A 98 6.13 -14.54 -8.27
C VAL A 98 7.09 -13.40 -8.58
N GLU A 99 6.92 -12.74 -9.72
CA GLU A 99 7.70 -11.55 -10.09
C GLU A 99 7.44 -10.36 -9.15
N LEU A 100 6.23 -10.24 -8.59
CA LEU A 100 5.93 -9.26 -7.54
C LEU A 100 6.96 -9.35 -6.38
N LEU A 101 7.40 -10.56 -6.02
CA LEU A 101 8.34 -10.79 -4.93
C LEU A 101 9.76 -10.31 -5.22
N GLU A 102 10.06 -9.89 -6.45
CA GLU A 102 11.37 -9.34 -6.85
C GLU A 102 11.45 -7.81 -6.67
N LEU A 103 10.30 -7.13 -6.62
CA LEU A 103 10.16 -5.68 -6.48
C LEU A 103 10.43 -5.07 -5.09
N PRO A 104 10.37 -5.79 -3.94
CA PRO A 104 10.47 -5.18 -2.62
C PRO A 104 11.65 -4.25 -2.39
N THR A 105 12.85 -4.63 -2.82
CA THR A 105 14.07 -3.83 -2.59
C THR A 105 14.06 -2.53 -3.39
N GLU A 106 13.62 -2.57 -4.65
CA GLU A 106 13.52 -1.38 -5.49
C GLU A 106 12.45 -0.41 -4.96
N ILE A 107 11.27 -0.93 -4.59
CA ILE A 107 10.20 -0.10 -4.02
C ILE A 107 10.63 0.47 -2.66
N ALA A 108 11.33 -0.31 -1.82
CA ALA A 108 11.86 0.19 -0.56
C ALA A 108 12.84 1.34 -0.77
N GLN A 109 13.77 1.20 -1.71
CA GLN A 109 14.70 2.27 -2.08
C GLN A 109 13.94 3.52 -2.55
N LYS A 110 12.97 3.35 -3.47
CA LYS A 110 12.18 4.47 -3.98
C LYS A 110 11.39 5.18 -2.87
N THR A 111 10.84 4.41 -1.93
CA THR A 111 10.11 4.95 -0.77
C THR A 111 11.04 5.78 0.13
N ALA A 112 12.28 5.33 0.32
CA ALA A 112 13.28 6.07 1.10
C ALA A 112 13.76 7.36 0.39
N GLU A 113 13.88 7.34 -0.94
CA GLU A 113 14.25 8.51 -1.75
C GLU A 113 13.22 9.65 -1.67
N GLU A 114 11.94 9.31 -1.48
CA GLU A 114 10.86 10.29 -1.29
C GLU A 114 10.90 10.98 0.08
N ALA A 115 11.65 10.42 1.04
CA ALA A 115 11.81 11.02 2.36
C ALA A 115 12.90 12.12 2.34
N PRO A 116 12.69 13.28 2.97
CA PRO A 116 13.70 14.33 3.02
C PRO A 116 15.02 13.83 3.60
N GLN A 117 16.16 14.10 2.92
CA GLN A 117 17.47 13.54 3.28
C GLN A 117 17.89 13.76 4.75
N TYR A 118 17.45 14.86 5.38
CA TYR A 118 17.78 15.20 6.78
C TYR A 118 16.81 14.60 7.81
N ARG A 119 15.74 13.94 7.34
CA ARG A 119 14.70 13.27 8.13
C ARG A 119 14.18 12.05 7.36
N ALA A 120 15.09 11.21 6.87
CA ALA A 120 14.80 10.03 6.05
C ALA A 120 14.05 8.97 6.87
N ARG A 121 12.76 9.24 7.12
CA ARG A 121 11.79 8.41 7.82
C ARG A 121 10.49 8.52 7.05
N ALA A 122 9.75 7.43 7.00
CA ALA A 122 8.42 7.42 6.42
C ALA A 122 7.41 6.66 7.28
N ASP A 123 6.16 7.09 7.19
CA ASP A 123 5.00 6.31 7.59
C ASP A 123 4.43 5.69 6.32
N ILE A 124 4.49 4.37 6.22
CA ILE A 124 4.18 3.60 5.01
C ILE A 124 2.90 2.77 5.24
N LEU A 125 1.83 3.12 4.52
CA LEU A 125 0.61 2.32 4.46
C LEU A 125 0.68 1.36 3.28
N PHE A 126 0.51 0.07 3.53
CA PHE A 126 0.23 -0.91 2.49
C PHE A 126 -1.27 -1.02 2.25
N ILE A 127 -1.68 -1.01 0.98
CA ILE A 127 -3.06 -1.28 0.56
C ILE A 127 -3.02 -2.50 -0.36
N LEU A 128 -3.54 -3.64 0.12
CA LEU A 128 -3.45 -4.93 -0.56
C LEU A 128 -4.80 -5.37 -1.11
N ASP A 129 -4.78 -5.91 -2.32
CA ASP A 129 -5.97 -6.41 -2.99
C ASP A 129 -6.28 -7.81 -2.47
N SER A 130 -7.49 -7.97 -1.95
CA SER A 130 -8.01 -9.20 -1.39
C SER A 130 -9.31 -9.61 -2.10
N SER A 131 -9.49 -9.16 -3.34
CA SER A 131 -10.65 -9.44 -4.17
C SER A 131 -10.74 -10.91 -4.62
N GLY A 132 -11.92 -11.31 -5.09
CA GLY A 132 -12.22 -12.69 -5.47
C GLY A 132 -11.52 -13.18 -6.74
N SER A 133 -10.84 -12.31 -7.49
CA SER A 133 -10.05 -12.69 -8.65
C SER A 133 -8.69 -13.27 -8.31
N ILE A 134 -8.22 -13.05 -7.08
CA ILE A 134 -6.91 -13.50 -6.62
C ILE A 134 -7.04 -14.93 -6.07
N SER A 135 -6.04 -15.78 -6.28
CA SER A 135 -6.03 -17.10 -5.65
C SER A 135 -5.53 -17.00 -4.20
N PRO A 136 -5.93 -17.90 -3.27
CA PRO A 136 -5.37 -17.88 -1.92
C PRO A 136 -3.82 -17.98 -1.89
N ALA A 137 -3.23 -18.69 -2.84
CA ALA A 137 -1.78 -18.83 -2.96
C ALA A 137 -1.10 -17.55 -3.48
N ASP A 138 -1.81 -16.73 -4.25
CA ASP A 138 -1.30 -15.43 -4.73
C ASP A 138 -1.52 -14.33 -3.71
N TYR A 139 -2.63 -14.37 -2.98
CA TYR A 139 -2.84 -13.50 -1.83
C TYR A 139 -1.74 -13.70 -0.77
N GLN A 140 -1.31 -14.94 -0.52
CA GLN A 140 -0.15 -15.19 0.33
C GLN A 140 1.12 -14.49 -0.18
N LYS A 141 1.33 -14.44 -1.51
CA LYS A 141 2.48 -13.73 -2.09
C LYS A 141 2.35 -12.20 -1.94
N GLU A 142 1.14 -11.63 -1.94
CA GLU A 142 0.98 -10.22 -1.57
C GLU A 142 1.40 -9.94 -0.12
N LEU A 143 1.07 -10.86 0.80
CA LEU A 143 1.52 -10.74 2.20
C LEU A 143 3.04 -10.91 2.31
N ASP A 144 3.63 -11.88 1.59
CA ASP A 144 5.08 -12.10 1.56
C ASP A 144 5.81 -10.89 0.96
N PHE A 145 5.26 -10.26 -0.08
CA PHE A 145 5.77 -9.01 -0.64
C PHE A 145 5.88 -7.92 0.43
N VAL A 146 4.84 -7.73 1.25
CA VAL A 146 4.87 -6.75 2.36
C VAL A 146 5.97 -7.10 3.36
N ILE A 147 6.10 -8.38 3.74
CA ILE A 147 7.14 -8.84 4.66
C ILE A 147 8.54 -8.54 4.08
N TYR A 148 8.76 -8.88 2.81
CA TYR A 148 10.05 -8.66 2.15
C TYR A 148 10.38 -7.16 2.05
N LEU A 149 9.38 -6.32 1.74
CA LEU A 149 9.59 -4.87 1.63
C LEU A 149 9.94 -4.28 2.98
N ILE A 150 9.18 -4.63 4.03
CA ILE A 150 9.41 -4.17 5.40
C ILE A 150 10.78 -4.59 5.93
N ASN A 151 11.31 -5.74 5.50
CA ASN A 151 12.64 -6.20 5.91
C ASN A 151 13.81 -5.36 5.35
N ASN A 152 13.54 -4.44 4.42
CA ASN A 152 14.53 -3.46 3.96
C ASN A 152 14.64 -2.24 4.91
N PHE A 153 13.79 -2.14 5.93
CA PHE A 153 13.72 -0.97 6.82
C PHE A 153 14.02 -1.30 8.29
N ASN A 154 14.52 -0.28 9.00
CA ASN A 154 14.50 -0.28 10.45
C ASN A 154 13.10 0.15 10.90
N ILE A 155 12.60 -0.41 12.00
CA ILE A 155 11.21 -0.17 12.40
C ILE A 155 11.17 0.46 13.78
N GLY A 156 10.41 1.55 13.90
CA GLY A 156 10.10 2.15 15.18
C GLY A 156 9.87 3.66 15.11
N LEU A 157 9.62 4.27 16.27
CA LEU A 157 9.28 5.70 16.37
C LEU A 157 10.37 6.63 15.81
N ASN A 158 11.62 6.17 15.76
CA ASN A 158 12.75 6.90 15.18
C ASN A 158 13.13 6.44 13.76
N TYR A 159 12.43 5.45 13.21
CA TYR A 159 12.64 4.87 11.87
C TYR A 159 11.31 4.86 11.11
N GLU A 160 11.02 3.83 10.32
CA GLU A 160 9.76 3.69 9.61
C GLU A 160 8.65 3.13 10.51
N LEU A 161 7.42 3.60 10.30
CA LEU A 161 6.20 2.97 10.84
C LEU A 161 5.38 2.42 9.69
N PHE A 162 4.71 1.30 9.95
CA PHE A 162 3.94 0.59 8.94
C PHE A 162 2.48 0.44 9.38
N SER A 163 1.60 0.53 8.40
CA SER A 163 0.18 0.28 8.50
C SER A 163 -0.22 -0.65 7.36
N VAL A 164 -1.24 -1.49 7.55
CA VAL A 164 -1.70 -2.41 6.50
C VAL A 164 -3.21 -2.36 6.42
N MET A 165 -3.69 -2.14 5.21
CA MET A 165 -5.07 -2.24 4.82
C MET A 165 -5.20 -3.34 3.77
N VAL A 166 -6.27 -4.11 3.86
CA VAL A 166 -6.69 -5.02 2.79
C VAL A 166 -8.03 -4.54 2.24
N PHE A 167 -8.29 -4.73 0.96
CA PHE A 167 -9.56 -4.36 0.38
C PHE A 167 -10.13 -5.43 -0.54
N SER A 168 -11.45 -5.47 -0.57
CA SER A 168 -12.22 -6.05 -1.68
C SER A 168 -13.34 -5.05 -1.94
N ASN A 169 -14.59 -5.38 -1.64
CA ASN A 169 -15.70 -4.44 -1.77
C ASN A 169 -15.73 -3.42 -0.62
N VAL A 170 -15.28 -3.84 0.57
CA VAL A 170 -15.15 -2.98 1.74
C VAL A 170 -13.69 -3.09 2.22
N PRO A 171 -12.96 -1.97 2.30
CA PRO A 171 -11.61 -1.97 2.86
C PRO A 171 -11.63 -2.16 4.37
N GLN A 172 -10.61 -2.84 4.88
CA GLN A 172 -10.42 -3.12 6.29
C GLN A 172 -8.98 -2.78 6.70
N MET A 173 -8.84 -1.94 7.72
CA MET A 173 -7.57 -1.74 8.40
C MET A 173 -7.23 -2.98 9.23
N LEU A 174 -6.06 -3.57 8.97
CA LEU A 174 -5.54 -4.68 9.77
C LEU A 174 -4.64 -4.17 10.89
N PHE A 175 -3.80 -3.19 10.55
CA PHE A 175 -2.83 -2.58 11.44
C PHE A 175 -2.85 -1.07 11.23
N ASP A 176 -2.82 -0.30 12.30
CA ASP A 176 -2.58 1.14 12.31
C ASP A 176 -1.09 1.48 12.46
N PHE A 177 -0.73 2.76 12.40
CA PHE A 177 0.64 3.23 12.63
C PHE A 177 1.02 3.18 14.12
N THR A 178 1.24 1.98 14.66
CA THR A 178 1.66 1.78 16.06
C THR A 178 2.77 0.75 16.21
N LEU A 179 3.56 0.88 17.28
CA LEU A 179 4.65 -0.05 17.60
C LEU A 179 4.15 -1.49 17.83
N THR A 180 2.95 -1.65 18.39
CA THR A 180 2.35 -2.94 18.71
C THR A 180 2.14 -3.81 17.48
N ASN A 181 1.94 -3.19 16.31
CA ASN A 181 1.73 -3.91 15.07
C ASN A 181 3.04 -4.44 14.48
N HIS A 182 4.21 -3.93 14.88
CA HIS A 182 5.48 -4.39 14.32
C HIS A 182 5.77 -5.86 14.58
N ASP A 183 5.52 -6.32 15.81
CA ASP A 183 5.63 -7.73 16.16
C ASP A 183 4.60 -8.59 15.41
N GLN A 184 3.45 -8.01 15.06
CA GLN A 184 2.39 -8.73 14.37
C GLN A 184 2.61 -8.79 12.86
N VAL A 185 3.28 -7.79 12.29
CA VAL A 185 3.59 -7.71 10.86
C VAL A 185 4.79 -8.58 10.49
N LYS A 186 5.77 -8.74 11.39
CA LYS A 186 6.96 -9.59 11.17
C LYS A 186 6.79 -11.06 11.57
N ARG A 187 5.73 -11.43 12.28
CA ARG A 187 5.46 -12.80 12.73
C ARG A 187 4.47 -13.54 11.84
#